data_AF-A0A380FK83-F1
#
_entry.id   AF-A0A380FK83-F1
#
_cell.length_a   1.000
_cell.length_b   1.000
_cell.length_c   1.000
_cell.angle_alpha   90.00
_cell.angle_beta   90.00
_cell.angle_gamma   90.00
#
_symmetry.space_group_name_H-M   'P 1'
#
loop_
_entity.id
_entity.type
_entity.pdbx_description
1 polymer ?
#
loop_
_entity_poly.entity_id
_entity_poly.type
_entity_poly.pdbx_seq_one_letter_code
_entity_poly.pdbx_strand_id
1 'polypeptide(L)'
;MYQDLSYFEQDQVMTRVLHPKEILDCILIEAPELNNDASAQFLEDINNSVANMAIAISFQHHTLSETTAPLWELIDQHPDSYLRSEQSVVEGHPLHPGAKLRKGMTPETAINYSSEFCSTNSL
;
A
#
# COMPACT_ATOMS: atom_id res chain seq x y z
N MET A 1 14.16 -3.34 -8.41
CA MET A 1 13.19 -2.99 -7.36
C MET A 1 13.96 -3.01 -6.05
N TYR A 2 14.40 -1.85 -5.57
CA TYR A 2 14.94 -1.76 -4.22
C TYR A 2 13.72 -1.81 -3.30
N GLN A 3 13.56 -2.92 -2.57
CA GLN A 3 12.63 -2.92 -1.44
C GLN A 3 13.27 -2.01 -0.38
N ASP A 4 12.56 -0.99 0.07
CA ASP A 4 12.92 -0.28 1.29
C ASP A 4 12.78 -1.27 2.44
N LEU A 5 13.92 -1.80 2.88
CA LEU A 5 13.98 -2.80 3.93
C LEU A 5 14.25 -2.08 5.25
N SER A 6 13.20 -1.88 6.04
CA SER A 6 13.32 -1.45 7.42
C SER A 6 13.72 -2.62 8.32
N TYR A 7 14.63 -2.38 9.25
CA TYR A 7 15.08 -3.36 10.24
C TYR A 7 15.10 -2.74 11.63
N PHE A 8 14.83 -3.56 12.65
CA PHE A 8 15.17 -3.26 14.03
C PHE A 8 16.51 -3.90 14.39
N GLU A 9 17.31 -3.16 15.18
CA GLU A 9 18.49 -3.70 15.84
C GLU A 9 18.20 -3.86 17.33
N GLN A 10 18.38 -5.06 17.86
CA GLN A 10 18.31 -5.34 19.29
C GLN A 10 19.39 -6.36 19.65
N ASP A 11 20.23 -6.07 20.65
CA ASP A 11 21.31 -6.96 21.10
C ASP A 11 22.22 -7.46 19.95
N GLN A 12 22.55 -6.57 19.00
CA GLN A 12 23.30 -6.87 17.77
C GLN A 12 22.61 -7.82 16.78
N VAL A 13 21.32 -8.11 16.98
CA VAL A 13 20.48 -8.88 16.07
C VAL A 13 19.63 -7.95 15.22
N MET A 14 19.78 -8.05 13.90
CA MET A 14 18.95 -7.34 12.94
C MET A 14 17.71 -8.16 12.60
N THR A 15 16.52 -7.60 12.86
CA THR A 15 15.24 -8.22 12.52
C THR A 15 14.53 -7.37 11.47
N ARG A 16 14.11 -7.99 10.36
CA ARG A 16 13.37 -7.29 9.30
C ARG A 16 11.97 -6.94 9.81
N VAL A 17 11.56 -5.69 9.57
CA VAL A 17 10.17 -5.24 9.77
C VAL A 17 9.31 -5.82 8.64
N LEU A 18 8.28 -6.59 8.99
CA LEU A 18 7.37 -7.21 8.02
C LEU A 18 6.05 -6.46 7.91
N HIS A 19 5.66 -5.74 8.96
CA HIS A 19 4.40 -5.01 9.03
C HIS A 19 4.60 -3.63 9.68
N PRO A 20 3.99 -2.54 9.14
CA PRO A 20 4.11 -1.19 9.71
C PRO A 20 3.61 -1.05 11.15
N LYS A 21 2.72 -1.95 11.59
CA LYS A 21 2.34 -2.07 13.01
C LYS A 21 3.54 -2.23 13.93
N GLU A 22 4.57 -2.97 13.52
CA GLU A 22 5.75 -3.19 14.36
C GLU A 22 6.48 -1.86 14.65
N ILE A 23 6.48 -0.93 13.69
CA ILE A 23 6.99 0.44 13.92
C ILE A 23 6.13 1.19 14.93
N LEU A 24 4.80 1.10 14.82
CA LEU A 24 3.90 1.73 15.78
C LEU A 24 4.10 1.15 17.19
N ASP A 25 4.25 -0.17 17.31
CA ASP A 25 4.50 -0.83 18.59
C ASP A 25 5.79 -0.28 19.25
N CYS A 26 6.87 -0.10 18.48
CA CYS A 26 8.09 0.53 18.98
C CYS A 26 7.87 1.98 19.42
N ILE A 27 7.15 2.79 18.64
CA ILE A 27 6.83 4.17 19.01
C ILE A 27 6.06 4.22 20.34
N LEU A 28 5.11 3.32 20.55
CA LEU A 28 4.31 3.27 21.77
C LEU A 28 5.06 2.73 22.99
N ILE A 29 6.13 1.96 22.78
CA ILE A 29 7.07 1.57 23.86
C ILE A 29 7.88 2.80 24.31
N GLU A 30 8.42 3.57 23.36
CA GLU A 30 9.27 4.73 23.64
C GLU A 30 8.48 5.96 24.12
N ALA A 31 7.22 6.11 23.68
CA ALA A 31 6.32 7.21 24.03
C ALA A 31 4.95 6.67 24.52
N PRO A 32 4.88 6.10 25.74
CA PRO A 32 3.65 5.47 26.26
C PRO A 32 2.45 6.41 26.37
N GLU A 33 2.66 7.71 26.49
CA GLU A 33 1.61 8.73 26.51
C GLU A 33 0.81 8.81 25.19
N LEU A 34 1.39 8.33 24.09
CA LEU A 34 0.72 8.22 22.80
C LEU A 34 -0.22 7.01 22.71
N ASN A 35 -0.15 6.08 23.66
CA ASN A 35 -1.00 4.89 23.69
C ASN A 35 -2.41 5.23 24.17
N ASN A 36 -3.24 5.70 23.24
CA ASN A 36 -4.59 6.18 23.49
C ASN A 36 -5.49 5.90 22.27
N ASP A 37 -6.71 6.43 22.28
CA ASP A 37 -7.70 6.21 21.22
C ASP A 37 -7.19 6.64 19.83
N ALA A 38 -6.31 7.66 19.76
CA ALA A 38 -5.75 8.11 18.49
C ALA A 38 -4.76 7.08 17.91
N SER A 39 -3.89 6.47 18.73
CA SER A 39 -3.00 5.41 18.26
C SER A 39 -3.77 4.13 17.90
N ALA A 40 -4.86 3.83 18.60
CA ALA A 40 -5.75 2.72 18.26
C ALA A 40 -6.40 2.95 16.88
N GLN A 41 -6.93 4.15 16.65
CA GLN A 41 -7.51 4.50 15.35
C GLN A 41 -6.47 4.49 14.23
N PHE A 42 -5.26 4.97 14.50
CA PHE A 42 -4.16 4.95 13.54
C PHE A 42 -3.74 3.52 13.17
N LEU A 43 -3.74 2.59 14.12
CA LEU A 43 -3.51 1.16 13.85
C LEU A 43 -4.58 0.57 12.92
N GLU A 44 -5.86 0.90 13.14
CA GLU A 44 -6.93 0.48 12.23
C GLU A 44 -6.72 1.03 10.82
N ASP A 45 -6.32 2.30 10.70
CA ASP A 45 -6.06 2.95 9.42
C ASP A 45 -4.85 2.30 8.70
N ILE A 46 -3.78 1.98 9.42
CA ILE A 46 -2.63 1.22 8.90
C ILE A 46 -3.10 -0.14 8.37
N ASN A 47 -3.84 -0.90 9.18
CA ASN A 47 -4.28 -2.25 8.79
C ASN A 47 -5.20 -2.21 7.56
N ASN A 48 -6.09 -1.22 7.48
CA ASN A 48 -6.92 -1.00 6.30
C ASN A 48 -6.06 -0.70 5.06
N SER A 49 -5.07 0.19 5.19
CA SER A 49 -4.16 0.52 4.10
C SER A 49 -3.33 -0.68 3.64
N VAL A 50 -2.79 -1.47 4.57
CA VAL A 50 -2.03 -2.70 4.26
C VAL A 50 -2.91 -3.70 3.51
N ALA A 51 -4.16 -3.91 3.95
CA ALA A 51 -5.07 -4.82 3.28
C ALA A 51 -5.36 -4.38 1.83
N ASN A 52 -5.65 -3.11 1.60
CA ASN A 52 -5.89 -2.56 0.26
C ASN A 52 -4.65 -2.63 -0.63
N MET A 53 -3.47 -2.35 -0.08
CA MET A 53 -2.21 -2.48 -0.82
C MET A 53 -1.92 -3.93 -1.20
N ALA A 54 -2.14 -4.87 -0.28
CA ALA A 54 -1.90 -6.29 -0.53
C ALA A 54 -2.78 -6.82 -1.68
N ILE A 55 -4.06 -6.44 -1.74
CA ILE A 55 -4.94 -6.84 -2.84
C ILE A 55 -4.57 -6.14 -4.16
N ALA A 56 -4.18 -4.87 -4.13
CA ALA A 56 -3.75 -4.15 -5.33
C ALA A 56 -2.45 -4.73 -5.93
N ILE A 57 -1.46 -5.06 -5.09
CA ILE A 57 -0.23 -5.76 -5.51
C ILE A 57 -0.56 -7.14 -6.06
N SER A 58 -1.45 -7.88 -5.39
CA SER A 58 -1.88 -9.22 -5.86
C SER A 58 -2.55 -9.14 -7.23
N PHE A 59 -3.41 -8.15 -7.45
CA PHE A 59 -4.06 -7.90 -8.73
C PHE A 59 -3.06 -7.51 -9.83
N GLN A 60 -2.14 -6.59 -9.54
CA GLN A 60 -1.09 -6.22 -10.49
C GLN A 60 -0.22 -7.43 -10.86
N HIS A 61 0.20 -8.22 -9.86
CA HIS A 61 1.00 -9.42 -10.11
C HIS A 61 0.24 -10.45 -10.95
N HIS A 62 -1.05 -10.64 -10.68
CA HIS A 62 -1.90 -11.53 -11.45
C HIS A 62 -2.11 -11.07 -12.90
N THR A 63 -2.36 -9.77 -13.11
CA THR A 63 -2.65 -9.22 -14.44
C THR A 63 -1.40 -9.07 -15.31
N LEU A 64 -0.24 -8.90 -14.70
CA LEU A 64 1.04 -8.73 -15.39
C LEU A 64 1.95 -9.97 -15.33
N SER A 65 1.46 -11.13 -14.89
CA SER A 65 2.30 -12.33 -14.65
C SER A 65 3.08 -12.78 -15.89
N GLU A 66 2.46 -12.65 -17.07
CA GLU A 66 3.05 -13.02 -18.37
C GLU A 66 3.71 -11.83 -19.08
N THR A 67 3.70 -10.65 -18.46
CA THR A 67 4.23 -9.42 -19.07
C THR A 67 5.72 -9.29 -18.79
N THR A 68 6.52 -9.19 -19.86
CA THR A 68 7.97 -9.00 -19.77
C THR A 68 8.42 -7.58 -20.13
N ALA A 69 7.53 -6.79 -20.72
CA ALA A 69 7.79 -5.39 -21.05
C ALA A 69 7.91 -4.54 -19.77
N PRO A 70 8.83 -3.55 -19.74
CA PRO A 70 8.94 -2.63 -18.62
C PRO A 70 7.70 -1.74 -18.50
N LEU A 71 7.40 -1.28 -17.28
CA LEU A 71 6.19 -0.49 -17.00
C LEU A 71 6.02 0.74 -17.89
N TRP A 72 7.11 1.45 -18.21
CA TRP A 72 7.05 2.65 -19.06
C TRP A 72 6.56 2.34 -20.47
N GLU A 73 6.89 1.17 -21.02
CA GLU A 73 6.44 0.74 -22.35
C GLU A 73 4.95 0.40 -22.33
N LEU A 74 4.49 -0.25 -21.25
CA LEU A 74 3.07 -0.54 -21.04
C LEU A 74 2.21 0.72 -20.91
N ILE A 75 2.80 1.81 -20.38
CA ILE A 75 2.15 3.12 -20.29
C ILE A 75 2.13 3.79 -21.67
N ASP A 76 3.27 3.86 -22.36
CA ASP A 76 3.43 4.55 -23.64
C ASP A 76 2.56 3.93 -24.75
N GLN A 77 2.44 2.60 -24.77
CA GLN A 77 1.64 1.87 -25.77
C GLN A 77 0.14 1.85 -25.48
N HIS A 78 -0.32 2.34 -24.31
CA HIS A 78 -1.73 2.35 -23.97
C HIS A 78 -2.47 3.47 -24.74
N PRO A 79 -3.68 3.23 -25.29
CA PRO A 79 -4.44 4.25 -26.02
C PRO A 79 -4.67 5.55 -25.23
N ASP A 80 -4.78 5.42 -23.91
CA ASP A 80 -4.78 6.54 -22.96
C ASP A 80 -3.61 6.37 -21.99
N SER A 81 -2.43 6.85 -22.38
CA SER A 81 -1.19 6.70 -21.60
C SER A 81 -1.24 7.47 -20.28
N TYR A 82 -1.95 8.59 -20.23
CA TYR A 82 -2.14 9.38 -19.01
C TYR A 82 -2.97 8.60 -17.98
N LEU A 83 -4.12 8.06 -18.39
CA LEU A 83 -4.92 7.22 -17.50
C LEU A 83 -4.12 6.00 -17.03
N ARG A 84 -3.38 5.36 -17.92
CA ARG A 84 -2.57 4.18 -17.57
C ARG A 84 -1.46 4.52 -16.57
N SER A 85 -0.84 5.70 -16.66
CA SER A 85 0.14 6.12 -15.66
C SER A 85 -0.48 6.29 -14.27
N GLU A 86 -1.67 6.88 -14.18
CA GLU A 86 -2.39 7.05 -12.91
C GLU A 86 -2.79 5.71 -12.27
N GLN A 87 -3.22 4.74 -13.10
CA GLN A 87 -3.61 3.40 -12.65
C GLN A 87 -2.40 2.53 -12.27
N SER A 88 -1.18 2.91 -12.65
CA SER A 88 0.03 2.14 -12.36
C SER A 88 0.60 2.39 -10.96
N VAL A 89 0.05 3.34 -10.19
CA VAL A 89 0.51 3.68 -8.83
C VAL A 89 -0.14 2.77 -7.79
N VAL A 90 0.52 1.65 -7.50
CA VAL A 90 -0.02 0.60 -6.59
C VAL A 90 0.33 0.81 -5.11
N GLU A 91 1.39 1.54 -4.78
CA GLU A 91 1.82 1.74 -3.39
C GLU A 91 1.29 3.05 -2.80
N GLY A 92 1.00 4.05 -3.64
CA GLY A 92 0.55 5.39 -3.22
C GLY A 92 1.72 6.30 -2.82
N HIS A 93 1.48 7.26 -1.92
CA HIS A 93 2.50 8.23 -1.49
C HIS A 93 3.60 7.54 -0.66
N PRO A 94 4.88 7.58 -1.08
CA PRO A 94 5.95 6.76 -0.49
C PRO A 94 6.26 7.08 0.97
N LEU A 95 5.95 8.30 1.42
CA LEU A 95 6.20 8.75 2.81
C LEU A 95 4.94 8.80 3.68
N HIS A 96 3.83 8.17 3.28
CA HIS A 96 2.58 8.19 4.05
C HIS A 96 2.23 6.79 4.59
N PRO A 97 2.08 6.59 5.92
CA PRO A 97 1.88 5.26 6.52
C PRO A 97 0.53 4.60 6.17
N GLY A 98 -0.45 5.39 5.72
CA GLY A 98 -1.77 4.93 5.28
C GLY A 98 -2.07 5.27 3.81
N ALA A 99 -1.08 5.21 2.91
CA ALA A 99 -1.22 5.66 1.52
C ALA A 99 -2.37 5.02 0.72
N LYS A 100 -2.84 3.84 1.14
CA LYS A 100 -3.97 3.09 0.56
C LYS A 100 -5.15 2.96 1.51
N LEU A 101 -5.29 3.88 2.48
CA LEU A 101 -6.46 3.94 3.34
C LEU A 101 -7.74 4.17 2.52
N ARG A 102 -8.76 3.35 2.76
CA ARG A 102 -10.10 3.41 2.16
C ARG A 102 -11.16 3.22 3.25
N LYS A 103 -11.19 4.15 4.19
CA LYS A 103 -12.09 4.10 5.34
C LYS A 103 -13.55 4.16 4.91
N GLY A 104 -14.37 3.28 5.46
CA GLY A 104 -15.80 3.19 5.16
C GLY A 104 -16.16 2.50 3.84
N MET A 105 -15.18 2.03 3.06
CA MET A 105 -15.43 1.23 1.86
C MET A 105 -15.44 -0.26 2.22
N THR A 106 -16.37 -1.02 1.63
CA THR A 106 -16.26 -2.47 1.58
C THR A 106 -15.13 -2.86 0.62
N PRO A 107 -14.59 -4.09 0.70
CA PRO A 107 -13.60 -4.56 -0.27
C PRO A 107 -14.08 -4.45 -1.72
N GLU A 108 -15.36 -4.76 -1.99
CA GLU A 108 -15.97 -4.61 -3.31
C GLU A 108 -15.95 -3.16 -3.79
N THR A 109 -16.34 -2.21 -2.94
CA THR A 109 -16.28 -0.78 -3.28
C THR A 109 -14.84 -0.33 -3.50
N ALA A 110 -13.90 -0.77 -2.65
CA ALA A 110 -12.49 -0.42 -2.80
C ALA A 110 -11.94 -0.91 -4.15
N ILE A 111 -12.27 -2.13 -4.57
CA ILE A 111 -11.87 -2.68 -5.87
C ILE A 111 -12.50 -1.89 -7.02
N ASN A 112 -13.81 -1.67 -6.98
CA ASN A 112 -14.52 -1.06 -8.10
C ASN A 112 -14.16 0.41 -8.32
N TYR A 113 -13.74 1.14 -7.27
CA TYR A 113 -13.55 2.60 -7.33
C TYR A 113 -12.10 3.06 -7.12
N SER A 114 -11.14 2.16 -6.92
CA SER A 114 -9.73 2.54 -6.81
C SER A 114 -8.99 2.35 -8.15
N SER A 115 -8.05 3.24 -8.44
CA SER A 115 -7.40 3.31 -9.76
C SER A 115 -6.56 2.07 -10.09
N GLU A 116 -6.08 1.33 -9.07
CA GLU A 116 -5.16 0.21 -9.25
C GLU A 116 -5.82 -1.01 -9.92
N PHE A 117 -7.16 -1.03 -10.00
CA PHE A 117 -7.96 -2.13 -10.57
C PHE A 117 -8.46 -1.88 -11.99
N CYS A 118 -8.14 -0.72 -12.58
CA CYS A 118 -8.49 -0.34 -13.94
C CYS A 118 -10.01 -0.41 -14.27
N SER A 119 -10.88 -0.33 -13.25
CA SER A 119 -12.33 -0.38 -13.42
C SER A 119 -12.84 0.91 -14.08
N THR A 120 -13.76 0.76 -15.05
CA THR A 120 -14.51 1.87 -15.65
C THR A 120 -15.97 1.78 -15.22
N ASN A 121 -16.41 2.68 -14.35
CA ASN A 121 -17.81 2.74 -13.92
C ASN A 121 -18.52 3.90 -14.64
N SER A 122 -19.75 3.66 -15.09
CA SER A 122 -20.65 4.73 -15.53
C SER A 122 -21.19 5.48 -14.31
N LEU A 123 -21.18 6.82 -14.38
CA LEU A 123 -21.80 7.70 -13.38
C LEU A 123 -23.32 7.69 -13.45
#